data_AF-A0A0F9SEF2-F1
#
_entry.id   AF-A0A0F9SEF2-F1
#
_cell.length_a   1.000
_cell.length_b   1.000
_cell.length_c   1.000
_cell.angle_alpha   90.00
_cell.angle_beta   90.00
_cell.angle_gamma   90.00
#
_symmetry.space_group_name_H-M   'P 1'
#
loop_
_entity.id
_entity.type
_entity.pdbx_description
1 polymer ?
#
loop_
_entity_poly.entity_id
_entity_poly.type
_entity_poly.pdbx_seq_one_letter_code
_entity_poly.pdbx_strand_id
1 'polypeptide(L)'
;MDCEVCLQALPEQTGRGRRRQYHEPCKAFKDGLALLRWGVENLPALSPEAARSLAAEVQLVRNSVRAFVDVDARTKYGRTLRAKRQLLGLTPAELAEAAGLKPRQISHYELGHRKPPKDVALALAGALRGFSQSKKKANEVAGVRA
;
A
#
# COMPACT_ATOMS: atom_id res chain seq x y z
N MET A 1 15.07 -1.12 14.60
CA MET A 1 16.17 -1.81 13.89
C MET A 1 17.37 -0.93 14.09
N ASP A 2 18.16 -1.33 15.07
CA ASP A 2 19.14 -0.52 15.78
C ASP A 2 20.37 -0.20 14.93
N CYS A 3 20.85 1.03 15.10
CA CYS A 3 21.80 1.75 14.23
C CYS A 3 23.27 1.31 14.40
N GLU A 4 23.54 0.23 15.13
CA GLU A 4 24.89 -0.12 15.59
C GLU A 4 25.80 -0.76 14.53
N VAL A 5 25.25 -1.24 13.41
CA VAL A 5 26.04 -2.05 12.46
C VAL A 5 26.83 -1.20 11.43
N CYS A 6 26.59 0.11 11.30
CA CYS A 6 27.25 0.92 10.27
C CYS A 6 28.63 1.49 10.65
N LEU A 7 29.10 1.31 11.89
CA LEU A 7 30.31 2.00 12.40
C LEU A 7 31.64 1.29 12.11
N GLN A 8 31.64 0.06 11.57
CA GLN A 8 32.88 -0.74 11.46
C GLN A 8 33.67 -0.57 10.15
N ALA A 9 33.28 0.32 9.24
CA ALA A 9 33.87 0.39 7.90
C ALA A 9 34.28 1.82 7.45
N LEU A 10 34.94 2.61 8.31
CA LEU A 10 35.52 3.89 7.89
C LEU A 10 36.99 4.02 8.32
N PRO A 11 37.91 4.43 7.43
CA PRO A 11 39.32 4.51 7.73
C PRO A 11 39.62 5.64 8.73
N GLU A 12 40.55 5.36 9.66
CA GLU A 12 41.07 6.36 10.60
C GLU A 12 41.77 7.50 9.85
N GLN A 13 41.09 8.64 9.74
CA GLN A 13 41.70 9.87 9.27
C GLN A 13 42.21 10.68 10.46
N THR A 14 43.53 10.64 10.61
CA THR A 14 44.35 11.49 11.47
C THR A 14 44.01 12.99 11.32
N GLY A 15 43.97 13.74 12.42
CA GLY A 15 43.97 15.21 12.39
C GLY A 15 43.02 15.89 13.38
N ARG A 16 43.60 16.65 14.32
CA ARG A 16 42.88 17.45 15.32
C ARG A 16 41.99 18.51 14.65
N GLY A 17 40.69 18.49 14.95
CA GLY A 17 39.84 19.67 14.81
C GLY A 17 38.43 19.37 14.31
N ARG A 18 37.44 19.79 15.10
CA ARG A 18 35.98 19.86 14.82
C ARG A 18 35.16 18.59 15.11
N ARG A 19 34.90 18.36 16.42
CA ARG A 19 33.63 17.78 16.89
C ARG A 19 32.48 18.76 16.61
N ARG A 20 31.92 18.83 15.40
CA ARG A 20 30.66 19.56 15.16
C ARG A 20 29.95 19.28 13.82
N GLN A 21 30.12 18.10 13.21
CA GLN A 21 29.42 17.77 11.97
C GLN A 21 28.96 16.30 11.92
N TYR A 22 28.12 15.88 12.87
CA TYR A 22 27.41 14.58 12.75
C TYR A 22 25.92 14.71 13.09
N HIS A 23 25.29 15.81 12.67
CA HIS A 23 23.83 15.96 12.71
C HIS A 23 23.18 16.10 11.32
N GLU A 24 23.94 15.92 10.23
CA GLU A 24 23.43 16.08 8.87
C GLU A 24 23.05 14.81 8.07
N PRO A 25 23.07 13.55 8.57
CA PRO A 25 22.46 12.46 7.79
C PRO A 25 20.92 12.51 7.78
N CYS A 26 20.30 13.06 8.83
CA CYS A 26 18.83 13.06 8.95
C CYS A 26 18.12 14.12 8.10
N LYS A 27 18.83 15.15 7.60
CA LYS A 27 18.24 16.17 6.72
C LYS A 27 18.26 15.74 5.25
N ALA A 28 19.30 15.02 4.81
CA ALA A 28 19.40 14.48 3.45
C ALA A 28 18.33 13.42 3.13
N PHE A 29 17.75 12.78 4.15
CA PHE A 29 16.67 11.80 3.97
C PHE A 29 15.34 12.40 3.52
N LYS A 30 15.17 13.74 3.57
CA LYS A 30 13.92 14.42 3.18
C LYS A 30 13.73 14.53 1.67
N ASP A 31 14.82 14.47 0.91
CA ASP A 31 14.79 14.59 -0.55
C ASP A 31 15.09 13.22 -1.18
N GLY A 32 14.11 12.31 -1.15
CA GLY A 32 14.26 10.96 -1.72
C GLY A 32 14.70 10.95 -3.20
N LEU A 33 14.47 12.03 -3.93
CA LEU A 33 14.97 12.26 -5.30
C LEU A 33 16.50 12.46 -5.36
N ALA A 34 17.11 13.10 -4.36
CA ALA A 34 18.56 13.32 -4.31
C ALA A 34 19.33 12.02 -4.03
N LEU A 35 18.79 11.15 -3.18
CA LEU A 35 19.33 9.81 -2.92
C LEU A 35 19.23 8.90 -4.15
N LEU A 36 18.09 8.94 -4.86
CA LEU A 36 17.94 8.22 -6.13
C LEU A 36 18.94 8.72 -7.18
N ARG A 37 19.11 10.04 -7.29
CA ARG A 37 20.03 10.65 -8.24
C ARG A 37 21.50 10.31 -7.92
N TRP A 38 21.93 10.44 -6.66
CA TRP A 38 23.28 10.06 -6.24
C TRP A 38 23.55 8.57 -6.46
N GLY A 39 22.55 7.72 -6.17
CA GLY A 39 22.62 6.28 -6.39
C GLY A 39 22.73 5.88 -7.86
N VAL A 40 22.13 6.63 -8.79
CA VAL A 40 22.29 6.41 -10.24
C VAL A 40 23.63 6.93 -10.75
N GLU A 41 24.08 8.09 -10.25
CA GLU A 41 25.34 8.73 -10.66
C GLU A 41 26.59 7.98 -10.14
N ASN A 42 26.49 7.27 -9.01
CA ASN A 42 27.60 6.52 -8.39
C ASN A 42 27.39 5.00 -8.38
N LEU A 43 26.41 4.49 -9.15
CA LEU A 43 26.23 3.04 -9.28
C LEU A 43 27.45 2.47 -10.01
N PRO A 44 28.15 1.46 -9.47
CA PRO A 44 29.15 0.77 -10.26
C PRO A 44 28.49 0.29 -11.54
N ALA A 45 29.12 0.54 -12.69
CA ALA A 45 28.63 0.10 -13.98
C ALA A 45 28.56 -1.44 -13.96
N LEU A 46 27.39 -1.97 -13.59
CA LEU A 46 27.13 -3.39 -13.64
C LEU A 46 27.30 -3.81 -15.09
N SER A 47 28.03 -4.91 -15.31
CA SER A 47 28.03 -5.52 -16.63
C SER A 47 26.58 -5.87 -17.01
N PRO A 48 26.24 -5.89 -18.31
CA PRO A 48 24.90 -6.30 -18.74
C PRO A 48 24.46 -7.66 -18.18
N GLU A 49 25.43 -8.55 -17.92
CA GLU A 49 25.19 -9.85 -17.30
C GLU A 49 24.88 -9.74 -15.81
N ALA A 50 25.67 -8.98 -15.04
CA ALA A 50 25.43 -8.74 -13.63
C ALA A 50 24.09 -8.03 -13.39
N ALA A 51 23.74 -7.07 -14.25
CA ALA A 51 22.44 -6.40 -14.21
C ALA A 51 21.26 -7.37 -14.47
N ARG A 52 21.40 -8.30 -15.43
CA ARG A 52 20.39 -9.33 -15.69
C ARG A 52 20.27 -10.31 -14.53
N SER A 53 21.38 -10.75 -13.94
CA SER A 53 21.40 -11.67 -12.80
C SER A 53 20.73 -11.03 -11.58
N LEU A 54 21.10 -9.78 -11.26
CA LEU A 54 20.48 -9.02 -10.18
C LEU A 54 18.99 -8.78 -10.44
N ALA A 55 18.60 -8.44 -11.66
CA ALA A 55 17.19 -8.26 -12.02
C ALA A 55 16.38 -9.55 -11.83
N ALA A 56 16.94 -10.71 -12.17
CA ALA A 56 16.32 -12.01 -11.95
C ALA A 56 16.15 -12.33 -10.46
N GLU A 57 17.18 -12.09 -9.65
CA GLU A 57 17.13 -12.27 -8.19
C GLU A 57 16.08 -11.34 -7.54
N VAL A 58 16.11 -10.05 -7.89
CA VAL A 58 15.10 -9.07 -7.44
C VAL A 58 13.70 -9.51 -7.85
N GLN A 59 13.53 -10.06 -9.06
CA GLN A 59 12.24 -10.55 -9.52
C GLN A 59 11.76 -11.77 -8.72
N LEU A 60 12.64 -12.71 -8.38
CA LEU A 60 12.31 -13.87 -7.54
C LEU A 60 11.90 -13.44 -6.13
N VAL A 61 12.68 -12.55 -5.50
CA VAL A 61 12.36 -11.98 -4.19
C VAL A 61 11.04 -11.21 -4.22
N ARG A 62 10.80 -10.42 -5.28
CA ARG A 62 9.54 -9.71 -5.48
C ARG A 62 8.36 -10.67 -5.58
N ASN A 63 8.49 -11.77 -6.32
CA ASN A 63 7.42 -12.74 -6.50
C ASN A 63 7.11 -13.49 -5.19
N SER A 64 8.13 -13.89 -4.43
CA SER A 64 7.95 -14.56 -3.14
C SER A 64 7.30 -13.64 -2.10
N VAL A 65 7.74 -12.39 -1.99
CA VAL A 65 7.12 -11.41 -1.08
C VAL A 65 5.68 -11.06 -1.51
N ARG A 66 5.43 -10.88 -2.82
CA ARG A 66 4.11 -10.52 -3.35
C ARG A 66 3.02 -11.54 -2.99
N ALA A 67 3.36 -12.83 -2.93
CA ALA A 67 2.41 -13.88 -2.54
C ALA A 67 1.85 -13.65 -1.13
N PHE A 68 2.68 -13.22 -0.18
CA PHE A 68 2.28 -12.92 1.20
C PHE A 68 1.52 -11.59 1.29
N VAL A 69 2.00 -10.54 0.61
CA VAL A 69 1.33 -9.22 0.60
C VAL A 69 -0.08 -9.30 -0.01
N ASP A 70 -0.30 -10.16 -1.01
CA ASP A 70 -1.61 -10.29 -1.65
C ASP A 70 -2.65 -10.96 -0.75
N VAL A 71 -2.26 -11.84 0.19
CA VAL A 71 -3.20 -12.41 1.19
C VAL A 71 -3.66 -11.34 2.18
N ASP A 72 -2.72 -10.58 2.74
CA ASP A 72 -3.03 -9.52 3.71
C ASP A 72 -3.83 -8.38 3.08
N ALA A 73 -3.47 -7.98 1.85
CA ALA A 73 -4.18 -6.96 1.10
C ALA A 73 -5.63 -7.39 0.78
N ARG A 74 -5.84 -8.64 0.34
CA ARG A 74 -7.20 -9.19 0.08
C ARG A 74 -8.04 -9.23 1.34
N THR A 75 -7.48 -9.72 2.45
CA THR A 75 -8.19 -9.81 3.72
C THR A 75 -8.52 -8.42 4.26
N LYS A 76 -7.60 -7.46 4.16
CA LYS A 76 -7.84 -6.06 4.54
C LYS A 76 -8.95 -5.44 3.69
N TYR A 77 -8.91 -5.61 2.37
CA TYR A 77 -9.95 -5.15 1.46
C TYR A 77 -11.33 -5.73 1.84
N GLY A 78 -11.41 -7.05 2.03
CA GLY A 78 -12.64 -7.74 2.38
C GLY A 78 -13.26 -7.23 3.70
N ARG A 79 -12.43 -7.02 4.73
CA ARG A 79 -12.85 -6.41 5.99
C ARG A 79 -13.39 -4.99 5.79
N THR A 80 -12.71 -4.16 5.01
CA THR A 80 -13.17 -2.78 4.71
C THR A 80 -14.48 -2.79 3.94
N LEU A 81 -14.64 -3.69 2.96
CA LEU A 81 -15.88 -3.85 2.20
C LEU A 81 -17.06 -4.20 3.12
N ARG A 82 -16.87 -5.22 3.97
CA ARG A 82 -17.88 -5.66 4.95
C ARG A 82 -18.27 -4.54 5.91
N ALA A 83 -17.28 -3.84 6.46
CA ALA A 83 -17.52 -2.73 7.40
C ALA A 83 -18.35 -1.61 6.76
N LYS A 84 -18.00 -1.19 5.53
CA LYS A 84 -18.77 -0.16 4.81
C LYS A 84 -20.20 -0.60 4.52
N ARG A 85 -20.39 -1.84 4.08
CA ARG A 85 -21.71 -2.42 3.84
C ARG A 85 -22.56 -2.39 5.11
N GLN A 86 -22.01 -2.85 6.23
CA GLN A 86 -22.70 -2.87 7.53
C GLN A 86 -23.04 -1.45 8.03
N LEU A 87 -22.12 -0.47 7.88
CA LEU A 87 -22.40 0.93 8.22
C LEU A 87 -23.56 1.52 7.43
N LEU A 88 -23.77 1.05 6.20
CA LEU A 88 -24.89 1.44 5.35
C LEU A 88 -26.17 0.64 5.63
N GLY A 89 -26.12 -0.38 6.50
CA GLY A 89 -27.27 -1.24 6.82
C GLY A 89 -27.60 -2.25 5.74
N LEU A 90 -26.70 -2.49 4.80
CA LEU A 90 -26.93 -3.36 3.65
C LEU A 90 -26.65 -4.82 3.98
N THR A 91 -27.48 -5.71 3.45
CA THR A 91 -27.22 -7.15 3.38
C THR A 91 -26.23 -7.47 2.25
N PRO A 92 -25.54 -8.63 2.29
CA PRO A 92 -24.69 -9.05 1.18
C PRO A 92 -25.44 -9.18 -0.15
N ALA A 93 -26.73 -9.54 -0.11
CA ALA A 93 -27.56 -9.70 -1.30
C ALA A 93 -27.88 -8.34 -1.95
N GLU A 94 -28.27 -7.34 -1.17
CA GLU A 94 -28.56 -5.99 -1.68
C GLU A 94 -27.31 -5.32 -2.28
N LEU A 95 -26.14 -5.50 -1.65
CA LEU A 95 -24.89 -5.00 -2.23
C LEU A 95 -24.55 -5.71 -3.55
N ALA A 96 -24.81 -7.03 -3.62
CA ALA A 96 -24.57 -7.80 -4.83
C ALA A 96 -25.47 -7.31 -5.97
N GLU A 97 -26.77 -7.16 -5.71
CA GLU A 97 -27.75 -6.66 -6.65
C GLU A 97 -27.37 -5.28 -7.19
N ALA A 98 -27.06 -4.32 -6.31
CA ALA A 98 -26.66 -2.98 -6.69
C ALA A 98 -25.34 -2.93 -7.49
N ALA A 99 -24.48 -3.94 -7.32
CA ALA A 99 -23.22 -4.06 -8.07
C ALA A 99 -23.34 -4.96 -9.32
N GLY A 100 -24.51 -5.56 -9.59
CA GLY A 100 -24.70 -6.51 -10.69
C GLY A 100 -23.96 -7.84 -10.50
N LEU A 101 -23.80 -8.30 -9.26
CA LEU A 101 -23.03 -9.48 -8.88
C LEU A 101 -23.92 -10.53 -8.20
N LYS A 102 -23.39 -11.75 -8.06
CA LYS A 102 -24.03 -12.80 -7.26
C LYS A 102 -23.67 -12.65 -5.77
N PRO A 103 -24.60 -12.90 -4.82
CA PRO A 103 -24.31 -12.79 -3.38
C PRO A 103 -23.10 -13.60 -2.92
N ARG A 104 -22.90 -14.79 -3.49
CA ARG A 104 -21.72 -15.63 -3.22
C ARG A 104 -20.38 -14.94 -3.54
N GLN A 105 -20.34 -14.09 -4.57
CA GLN A 105 -19.14 -13.34 -4.93
C GLN A 105 -18.77 -12.33 -3.84
N ILE A 106 -19.77 -11.65 -3.26
CA ILE A 106 -19.56 -10.73 -2.14
C ILE A 106 -18.92 -11.46 -0.97
N SER A 107 -19.43 -12.63 -0.58
CA SER A 107 -18.84 -13.44 0.50
C SER A 107 -17.38 -13.81 0.21
N HIS A 108 -17.05 -14.22 -1.02
CA HIS A 108 -15.66 -14.53 -1.39
C HIS A 108 -14.73 -13.31 -1.30
N TYR A 109 -15.22 -12.11 -1.61
CA TYR A 109 -14.42 -10.89 -1.50
C TYR A 109 -14.31 -10.41 -0.05
N GLU A 110 -15.39 -10.45 0.73
CA GLU A 110 -15.38 -10.07 2.15
C GLU A 110 -14.46 -10.96 2.99
N LEU A 111 -14.39 -12.26 2.66
CA LEU A 111 -13.51 -13.23 3.32
C LEU A 111 -12.08 -13.25 2.77
N GLY A 112 -11.78 -12.48 1.71
CA GLY A 112 -10.46 -12.46 1.08
C GLY A 112 -10.09 -13.71 0.25
N HIS A 113 -11.02 -14.66 0.09
CA HIS A 113 -10.83 -15.86 -0.73
C HIS A 113 -10.50 -15.54 -2.18
N ARG A 114 -11.02 -14.41 -2.71
CA ARG A 114 -10.72 -13.94 -4.06
C ARG A 114 -10.39 -12.46 -4.06
N LYS A 115 -9.54 -12.07 -5.01
CA LYS A 115 -9.32 -10.67 -5.37
C LYS A 115 -10.38 -10.25 -6.39
N PRO A 116 -11.13 -9.17 -6.17
CA PRO A 116 -12.02 -8.67 -7.20
C PRO A 116 -11.19 -8.12 -8.37
N PRO A 117 -11.56 -8.43 -9.62
CA PRO A 117 -11.01 -7.72 -10.77
C PRO A 117 -11.41 -6.24 -10.74
N LYS A 118 -10.72 -5.42 -11.53
CA LYS A 118 -10.78 -3.95 -11.43
C LYS A 118 -12.19 -3.41 -11.67
N ASP A 119 -12.86 -3.92 -12.69
CA ASP A 119 -14.26 -3.66 -13.04
C ASP A 119 -15.22 -3.94 -11.88
N VAL A 120 -15.10 -5.12 -11.27
CA VAL A 120 -15.91 -5.53 -10.11
C VAL A 120 -15.64 -4.64 -8.90
N ALA A 121 -14.38 -4.28 -8.65
CA ALA A 121 -14.02 -3.38 -7.56
C ALA A 121 -14.62 -1.97 -7.76
N LEU A 122 -14.68 -1.48 -9.00
CA LEU A 122 -15.32 -0.21 -9.35
C LEU A 122 -16.85 -0.28 -9.19
N ALA A 123 -17.48 -1.38 -9.61
CA ALA A 123 -18.91 -1.60 -9.43
C ALA A 123 -19.31 -1.60 -7.95
N LEU A 124 -18.59 -2.34 -7.10
CA LEU A 124 -18.78 -2.35 -5.65
C LEU A 124 -18.61 -0.96 -5.04
N ALA A 125 -17.59 -0.21 -5.47
CA ALA A 125 -17.35 1.14 -4.98
C ALA A 125 -18.46 2.11 -5.42
N GLY A 126 -18.98 1.95 -6.64
CA GLY A 126 -20.13 2.70 -7.17
C GLY A 126 -21.38 2.46 -6.34
N ALA A 127 -21.74 1.19 -6.12
CA ALA A 127 -22.90 0.80 -5.31
C ALA A 127 -22.84 1.41 -3.91
N LEU A 128 -21.72 1.23 -3.19
CA LEU A 128 -21.55 1.79 -1.84
C LEU A 128 -21.67 3.32 -1.80
N ARG A 129 -21.14 4.02 -2.81
CA ARG A 129 -21.28 5.48 -2.90
C ARG A 129 -22.74 5.90 -3.09
N GLY A 130 -23.49 5.22 -3.95
CA GLY A 130 -24.92 5.48 -4.17
C GLY A 130 -25.71 5.43 -2.86
N PHE A 131 -25.60 4.35 -2.11
CA PHE A 131 -26.28 4.21 -0.81
C PHE A 131 -25.82 5.24 0.23
N SER A 132 -24.53 5.59 0.25
CA SER A 132 -24.02 6.62 1.18
C SER A 132 -24.65 7.99 0.95
N GLN A 133 -24.90 8.35 -0.32
CA GLN A 133 -25.52 9.63 -0.66
C GLN A 133 -27.00 9.64 -0.29
N SER A 134 -27.71 8.53 -0.49
CA SER A 134 -29.11 8.39 -0.05
C SER A 134 -29.24 8.54 1.46
N LYS A 135 -28.33 7.93 2.24
CA LYS A 135 -28.34 8.02 3.71
C LYS A 135 -28.02 9.43 4.22
N LYS A 136 -27.12 10.16 3.57
CA LYS A 136 -26.83 11.58 3.89
C LYS A 136 -28.04 12.47 3.64
N LYS A 137 -28.67 12.37 2.47
CA LYS A 137 -29.89 13.13 2.15
C LYS A 137 -31.00 12.85 3.16
N ALA A 138 -31.22 11.59 3.53
CA ALA A 138 -32.21 11.23 4.54
C ALA A 138 -31.92 11.85 5.91
N ASN A 139 -30.64 11.91 6.31
CA ASN A 139 -30.23 12.48 7.59
C ASN A 139 -30.34 14.02 7.60
N GLU A 140 -30.03 14.68 6.47
CA GLU A 140 -30.21 16.14 6.32
C GLU A 140 -31.68 16.54 6.39
N VAL A 141 -32.58 15.78 5.74
CA VAL A 141 -34.03 16.04 5.80
C VAL A 141 -34.60 15.82 7.22
N ALA A 142 -34.08 14.84 7.96
CA ALA A 142 -34.47 14.58 9.34
C ALA A 142 -33.95 15.66 10.32
N GLY A 143 -32.81 16.29 10.03
CA GLY A 143 -32.19 17.31 10.88
C GLY A 143 -32.75 18.73 10.75
N VAL A 144 -33.57 19.02 9.73
CA VAL A 144 -34.15 20.35 9.47
C VAL A 144 -35.49 20.57 10.21
N ARG A 145 -35.99 19.57 10.96
CA ARG A 145 -37.24 19.64 11.74
C ARG A 145 -37.04 19.76 13.27
N ALA A 146 -35.89 20.27 13.72
CA ALA A 146 -35.66 20.56 15.15
C ALA A 146 -35.83 22.05 15.44
#